data_AF-A0A562V0P6-F1
#
_entry.id   AF-A0A562V0P6-F1
#
_cell.length_a   1.000
_cell.length_b   1.000
_cell.length_c   1.000
_cell.angle_alpha   90.00
_cell.angle_beta   90.00
_cell.angle_gamma   90.00
#
_symmetry.space_group_name_H-M   'P 1'
#
loop_
_entity.id
_entity.type
_entity.pdbx_description
1 polymer ?
#
loop_
_entity_poly.entity_id
_entity_poly.type
_entity_poly.pdbx_seq_one_letter_code
_entity_poly.pdbx_strand_id
1 'polypeptide(L)'
;MYPAIRITPPPPDPTAVVLGNATLLGIGYLLLRRFRSAGVSVAVTLWVLAFMYAEPATPAWRFVLAAWWIGNVLHAWWLTRNTPVHGTADLTDPDRTRRLRAFTAGVACLLSAMVLGLQAETRSTVDAAARAHTDGDCESVTSALDGLTALHRISSGEAAAVADRDLAACLLLSSADGQNPLAAAATLRDYLDDPGARWTGAGPWRAEILLGHALRSRTPTPHLQVAFDQLRETLHDAPGESDRVEEVVTTFLADLTTSDASCRVRTINDWIRERDWPAPELARPIAAAADDVPGPLLECARDLTDAEDLDAAQAAYTQLLTEFPDHSGAGAAEDELYDVETAIQREEVQDLFTTGDYCDSPAAYRGAPAYRGDGPHPAEWFGINPRGYDFPGSWIADDVDDTELVVCVDGPERGRYQDTCFYEAELSPVGVTSVKFYATKFTVTAYELKTGERVARYTAHIGDPCPMILYYESFTGIGHPPSEVDSDYSDADVRGVFDRLMD
;
A
#
# COMPACT_ATOMS: atom_id res chain seq x y z
N MET A 1 -68.44 -27.51 -76.36
CA MET A 1 -67.49 -28.12 -75.42
C MET A 1 -66.11 -28.00 -76.05
N TYR A 2 -65.33 -26.97 -75.69
CA TYR A 2 -63.98 -26.77 -76.23
C TYR A 2 -62.99 -27.69 -75.51
N PRO A 3 -62.07 -28.37 -76.21
CA PRO A 3 -61.05 -29.17 -75.56
C PRO A 3 -60.10 -28.25 -74.78
N ALA A 4 -59.98 -28.51 -73.48
CA ALA A 4 -59.00 -27.83 -72.63
C ALA A 4 -57.59 -28.20 -73.11
N ILE A 5 -56.91 -27.27 -73.76
CA ILE A 5 -55.49 -27.39 -74.09
C ILE A 5 -54.72 -27.36 -72.77
N ARG A 6 -54.30 -28.53 -72.28
CA ARG A 6 -53.31 -28.60 -71.21
C ARG A 6 -51.97 -28.16 -71.79
N ILE A 7 -51.63 -26.89 -71.60
CA ILE A 7 -50.26 -26.41 -71.80
C ILE A 7 -49.42 -27.06 -70.69
N THR A 8 -48.74 -28.15 -71.02
CA THR A 8 -47.65 -28.63 -70.18
C THR A 8 -46.51 -27.62 -70.29
N PRO A 9 -46.07 -27.01 -69.17
CA PRO A 9 -44.97 -26.06 -69.22
C PRO A 9 -43.72 -26.76 -69.79
N PRO A 10 -42.90 -26.02 -70.55
CA PRO A 10 -41.68 -26.57 -71.13
C PRO A 10 -40.77 -27.14 -70.02
N PRO A 11 -40.02 -28.21 -70.31
CA PRO A 11 -39.07 -28.76 -69.35
C PRO A 11 -38.03 -27.69 -68.98
N PRO A 12 -37.68 -27.58 -67.69
CA PRO A 12 -36.73 -26.57 -67.22
C PRO A 12 -35.33 -26.79 -67.83
N ASP A 13 -34.67 -25.70 -68.18
CA ASP A 13 -33.31 -25.70 -68.74
C ASP A 13 -32.30 -26.28 -67.71
N PRO A 14 -31.58 -27.38 -68.04
CA PRO A 14 -30.57 -27.98 -67.16
C PRO A 14 -29.52 -26.99 -66.66
N THR A 15 -29.10 -26.05 -67.51
CA THR A 15 -28.07 -25.06 -67.15
C THR A 15 -28.62 -24.03 -66.16
N ALA A 16 -29.85 -23.56 -66.37
CA ALA A 16 -30.52 -22.67 -65.43
C ALA A 16 -30.75 -23.34 -64.06
N VAL A 17 -31.02 -24.65 -64.05
CA VAL A 17 -31.16 -25.43 -62.81
C VAL A 17 -29.84 -25.54 -62.05
N VAL A 18 -28.74 -25.89 -62.73
CA VAL A 18 -27.41 -25.99 -62.10
C VAL A 18 -26.95 -24.62 -61.59
N LEU A 19 -27.10 -23.56 -62.40
CA LEU A 19 -26.77 -22.19 -62.00
C LEU A 19 -27.65 -21.69 -60.85
N GLY A 20 -28.94 -21.99 -60.88
CA GLY A 20 -29.86 -21.67 -59.80
C GLY A 20 -29.44 -22.32 -58.47
N ASN A 21 -28.97 -23.57 -58.48
CA ASN A 21 -28.48 -24.22 -57.27
C ASN A 21 -27.06 -23.80 -56.85
N ALA A 22 -26.24 -23.32 -57.78
CA ALA A 22 -24.94 -22.71 -57.46
C ALA A 22 -25.07 -21.43 -56.61
N THR A 23 -26.26 -20.83 -56.52
CA THR A 23 -26.53 -19.70 -55.62
C THR A 23 -26.72 -20.11 -54.15
N LEU A 24 -26.79 -21.41 -53.83
CA LEU A 24 -27.14 -21.95 -52.50
C LEU A 24 -28.56 -21.59 -51.99
N LEU A 25 -29.36 -20.87 -52.78
CA LEU A 25 -30.75 -20.50 -52.45
C LEU A 25 -31.78 -21.56 -52.90
N GLY A 26 -31.32 -22.69 -53.44
CA GLY A 26 -32.20 -23.76 -53.92
C GLY A 26 -33.07 -23.39 -55.13
N ILE A 27 -32.75 -22.32 -55.86
CA ILE A 27 -33.51 -21.83 -57.02
C ILE A 27 -33.63 -22.91 -58.11
N GLY A 28 -32.59 -23.71 -58.32
CA GLY A 28 -32.63 -24.82 -59.27
C GLY A 28 -33.65 -25.90 -58.89
N TYR A 29 -33.79 -26.20 -57.60
CA TYR A 29 -34.83 -27.11 -57.12
C TYR A 29 -36.24 -26.52 -57.30
N LEU A 30 -36.41 -25.21 -57.16
CA LEU A 30 -37.69 -24.53 -57.43
C LEU A 30 -38.06 -24.61 -58.92
N LEU A 31 -37.09 -24.43 -59.83
CA LEU A 31 -37.28 -24.61 -61.27
C LEU A 31 -37.70 -26.05 -61.62
N LEU A 32 -37.20 -27.04 -60.88
CA LEU A 32 -37.64 -28.44 -60.94
C LEU A 32 -38.94 -28.73 -60.19
N ARG A 33 -39.58 -27.71 -59.57
CA ARG A 33 -40.76 -27.83 -58.68
C ARG A 33 -40.56 -28.78 -57.49
N ARG A 34 -39.31 -28.96 -57.05
CA ARG A 34 -38.92 -29.78 -55.89
C ARG A 34 -38.78 -28.92 -54.63
N PHE A 35 -39.91 -28.41 -54.15
CA PHE A 35 -39.96 -27.51 -52.99
C PHE A 35 -39.29 -28.06 -51.73
N ARG A 36 -39.39 -29.37 -51.47
CA ARG A 36 -38.69 -30.01 -50.33
C ARG A 36 -37.17 -29.89 -50.43
N SER A 37 -36.61 -30.15 -51.60
CA SER A 37 -35.17 -30.03 -51.84
C SER A 37 -34.72 -28.57 -51.78
N ALA A 38 -35.52 -27.63 -52.28
CA ALA A 38 -35.26 -26.20 -52.12
C ALA A 38 -35.22 -25.79 -50.64
N GLY A 39 -36.21 -26.23 -49.85
CA GLY A 39 -36.28 -25.96 -48.41
C GLY A 39 -35.09 -26.52 -47.64
N VAL A 40 -34.69 -27.77 -47.91
CA VAL A 40 -33.48 -28.35 -47.31
C VAL A 40 -32.22 -27.59 -47.74
N SER A 41 -32.14 -27.18 -49.01
CA SER A 41 -31.01 -26.42 -49.55
C SER A 41 -30.79 -25.14 -48.75
N VAL A 42 -31.86 -24.34 -48.61
CA VAL A 42 -31.85 -23.09 -47.85
C VAL A 42 -31.59 -23.33 -46.37
N ALA A 43 -32.25 -24.32 -45.75
CA ALA A 43 -32.09 -24.60 -44.32
C ALA A 43 -30.64 -24.95 -43.96
N VAL A 44 -29.99 -25.83 -44.74
CA VAL A 44 -28.59 -26.19 -44.52
C VAL A 44 -27.66 -25.01 -44.81
N THR A 45 -27.91 -24.23 -45.86
CA THR A 45 -27.13 -23.02 -46.13
C THR A 45 -27.21 -22.03 -44.97
N LEU A 46 -28.41 -21.73 -44.49
CA LEU A 46 -28.61 -20.84 -43.33
C LEU A 46 -27.96 -21.39 -42.07
N TRP A 47 -28.03 -22.71 -41.85
CA TRP A 47 -27.37 -23.38 -40.74
C TRP A 47 -25.84 -23.21 -40.82
N VAL A 48 -25.21 -23.50 -41.95
CA VAL A 48 -23.76 -23.31 -42.13
C VAL A 48 -23.37 -21.84 -41.94
N LEU A 49 -24.14 -20.89 -42.48
CA LEU A 49 -23.88 -19.46 -42.31
C LEU A 49 -24.02 -19.01 -40.85
N ALA A 50 -24.99 -19.55 -40.10
CA ALA A 50 -25.15 -19.28 -38.67
C ALA A 50 -23.94 -19.80 -37.87
N PHE A 51 -23.40 -20.98 -38.21
CA PHE A 51 -22.17 -21.50 -37.59
C PHE A 51 -20.94 -20.68 -37.97
N MET A 52 -20.81 -20.25 -39.23
CA MET A 52 -19.74 -19.33 -39.64
C MET A 52 -19.81 -17.98 -38.91
N TYR A 53 -21.02 -17.51 -38.60
CA TYR A 53 -21.22 -16.30 -37.82
C TYR A 53 -20.88 -16.50 -36.33
N ALA A 54 -21.27 -17.65 -35.75
CA ALA A 54 -21.01 -17.98 -34.36
C ALA A 54 -19.53 -18.31 -34.07
N GLU A 55 -18.84 -18.94 -35.03
CA GLU A 55 -17.44 -19.37 -34.91
C GLU A 55 -16.60 -18.84 -36.09
N PRO A 56 -16.40 -17.51 -36.20
CA PRO A 56 -15.75 -16.90 -37.36
C PRO A 56 -14.29 -17.34 -37.55
N ALA A 57 -13.62 -17.69 -36.44
CA ALA A 57 -12.24 -18.16 -36.41
C ALA A 57 -12.06 -19.59 -36.96
N THR A 58 -13.12 -20.40 -37.06
CA THR A 58 -13.01 -21.82 -37.45
C THR A 58 -13.00 -21.97 -38.98
N PRO A 59 -11.87 -22.33 -39.62
CA PRO A 59 -11.81 -22.45 -41.09
C PRO A 59 -12.63 -23.65 -41.61
N ALA A 60 -12.92 -24.65 -40.76
CA ALA A 60 -13.69 -25.84 -41.13
C ALA A 60 -15.05 -25.49 -41.75
N TRP A 61 -15.75 -24.48 -41.22
CA TRP A 61 -17.06 -24.08 -41.74
C TRP A 61 -17.00 -23.54 -43.17
N ARG A 62 -15.88 -22.93 -43.58
CA ARG A 62 -15.67 -22.49 -44.98
C ARG A 62 -15.53 -23.69 -45.91
N PHE A 63 -14.83 -24.74 -45.47
CA PHE A 63 -14.74 -25.99 -46.22
C PHE A 63 -16.09 -26.72 -46.27
N VAL A 64 -16.87 -26.72 -45.19
CA VAL A 64 -18.23 -27.27 -45.16
C VAL A 64 -19.12 -26.53 -46.15
N LEU A 65 -19.08 -25.19 -46.18
CA LEU A 65 -19.85 -24.39 -47.13
C LEU A 65 -19.43 -24.69 -48.58
N ALA A 66 -18.13 -24.80 -48.85
CA ALA A 66 -17.61 -25.14 -50.17
C ALA A 66 -18.03 -26.55 -50.61
N ALA A 67 -17.92 -27.55 -49.72
CA ALA A 67 -18.36 -28.92 -49.98
C ALA A 67 -19.88 -28.98 -50.21
N TRP A 68 -20.65 -28.24 -49.43
CA TRP A 68 -22.10 -28.11 -49.59
C TRP A 68 -22.48 -27.47 -50.93
N TRP A 69 -21.76 -26.43 -51.33
CA TRP A 69 -21.90 -25.80 -52.64
C TRP A 69 -21.64 -26.78 -53.78
N ILE A 70 -20.51 -27.50 -53.73
CA ILE A 70 -20.19 -28.56 -54.70
C ILE A 70 -21.30 -29.61 -54.74
N GLY A 71 -21.79 -30.04 -53.57
CA GLY A 71 -22.89 -31.00 -53.44
C GLY A 71 -24.17 -30.55 -54.13
N ASN A 72 -24.57 -29.28 -53.97
CA ASN A 72 -25.77 -28.72 -54.62
C ASN A 72 -25.61 -28.67 -56.14
N VAL A 73 -24.43 -28.29 -56.65
CA VAL A 73 -24.12 -28.24 -58.07
C VAL A 73 -24.14 -29.65 -58.69
N LEU A 74 -23.44 -30.60 -58.07
CA LEU A 74 -23.38 -32.00 -58.55
C LEU A 74 -24.75 -32.68 -58.50
N HIS A 75 -25.54 -32.43 -57.46
CA HIS A 75 -26.89 -33.00 -57.34
C HIS A 75 -27.86 -32.40 -58.36
N ALA A 76 -27.79 -31.09 -58.62
CA ALA A 76 -28.57 -30.43 -59.69
C ALA A 76 -28.23 -31.00 -61.07
N TRP A 77 -26.94 -31.19 -61.34
CA TRP A 77 -26.46 -31.80 -62.58
C TRP A 77 -26.95 -33.24 -62.72
N TRP A 78 -26.86 -34.04 -61.65
CA TRP A 78 -27.34 -35.41 -61.64
C TRP A 78 -28.85 -35.52 -61.90
N LEU A 79 -29.65 -34.62 -61.33
CA LEU A 79 -31.11 -34.58 -61.54
C LEU A 79 -31.50 -34.23 -62.98
N THR A 80 -30.64 -33.51 -63.70
CA THR A 80 -30.92 -33.00 -65.06
C THR A 80 -30.22 -33.79 -66.16
N ARG A 81 -29.28 -34.70 -65.82
CA ARG A 81 -28.47 -35.47 -66.80
C ARG A 81 -29.26 -36.34 -67.77
N ASN A 82 -30.46 -36.77 -67.39
CA ASN A 82 -31.32 -37.67 -68.17
C ASN A 82 -32.53 -36.95 -68.79
N THR A 83 -32.61 -35.62 -68.68
CA THR A 83 -33.74 -34.87 -69.24
C THR A 83 -33.53 -34.75 -70.76
N PRO A 84 -34.38 -35.37 -71.60
CA PRO A 84 -34.20 -35.32 -73.05
C PRO A 84 -34.38 -33.87 -73.50
N VAL A 85 -33.31 -33.28 -74.03
CA VAL A 85 -33.28 -31.95 -74.62
C VAL A 85 -34.21 -31.99 -75.84
N HIS A 86 -35.49 -31.67 -75.64
CA HIS A 86 -36.45 -31.60 -76.73
C HIS A 86 -36.12 -30.36 -77.56
N GLY A 87 -35.69 -30.60 -78.80
CA GLY A 87 -35.25 -29.58 -79.72
C GLY A 87 -36.28 -28.46 -79.90
N THR A 88 -35.95 -27.29 -79.36
CA THR A 88 -36.23 -25.96 -79.93
C THR A 88 -35.19 -24.97 -79.38
N ALA A 89 -33.92 -25.24 -79.67
CA ALA A 89 -32.86 -24.24 -79.83
C ALA A 89 -31.55 -25.00 -80.04
N ASP A 90 -30.91 -24.73 -81.16
CA ASP A 90 -29.66 -25.32 -81.57
C ASP A 90 -28.55 -25.06 -80.52
N LEU A 91 -28.12 -26.10 -79.81
CA LEU A 91 -26.95 -26.07 -78.93
C LEU A 91 -25.63 -26.11 -79.72
N THR A 92 -25.69 -26.17 -81.06
CA THR A 92 -24.52 -25.99 -81.92
C THR A 92 -24.27 -24.54 -82.33
N ASP A 93 -25.07 -23.58 -81.86
CA ASP A 93 -24.72 -22.15 -81.99
C ASP A 93 -23.57 -21.80 -81.00
N PRO A 94 -22.31 -21.69 -81.49
CA PRO A 94 -21.17 -21.42 -80.62
C PRO A 94 -21.31 -20.10 -79.86
N ASP A 95 -22.15 -19.17 -80.33
CA ASP A 95 -22.37 -17.89 -79.67
C ASP A 95 -23.18 -18.01 -78.38
N ARG A 96 -24.15 -18.95 -78.28
CA ARG A 96 -24.99 -19.06 -77.08
C ARG A 96 -24.28 -19.77 -75.93
N THR A 97 -23.52 -20.82 -76.21
CA THR A 97 -22.66 -21.49 -75.21
C THR A 97 -21.55 -20.56 -74.72
N ARG A 98 -21.00 -19.72 -75.62
CA ARG A 98 -20.02 -18.70 -75.27
C ARG A 98 -20.62 -17.57 -74.43
N ARG A 99 -21.84 -17.11 -74.74
CA ARG A 99 -22.59 -16.14 -73.92
C ARG A 99 -22.91 -16.67 -72.52
N LEU A 100 -23.34 -17.93 -72.40
CA LEU A 100 -23.63 -18.53 -71.10
C LEU A 100 -22.36 -18.70 -70.24
N ARG A 101 -21.26 -19.18 -70.84
CA ARG A 101 -19.95 -19.25 -70.16
C ARG A 101 -19.45 -17.87 -69.74
N ALA A 102 -19.58 -16.85 -70.61
CA ALA A 102 -19.22 -15.48 -70.31
C ALA A 102 -20.06 -14.89 -69.18
N PHE A 103 -21.37 -15.15 -69.16
CA PHE A 103 -22.26 -14.72 -68.08
C PHE A 103 -21.88 -15.38 -66.74
N THR A 104 -21.65 -16.69 -66.76
CA THR A 104 -21.27 -17.44 -65.55
C THR A 104 -19.92 -16.98 -65.00
N ALA A 105 -18.92 -16.81 -65.88
CA ALA A 105 -17.63 -16.26 -65.53
C ALA A 105 -17.75 -14.83 -65.00
N GLY A 106 -18.62 -14.00 -65.61
CA GLY A 106 -18.91 -12.65 -65.16
C GLY A 106 -19.51 -12.61 -63.75
N VAL A 107 -20.53 -13.43 -63.48
CA VAL A 107 -21.15 -13.53 -62.14
C VAL A 107 -20.15 -14.06 -61.11
N ALA A 108 -19.37 -15.08 -61.43
CA ALA A 108 -18.34 -15.60 -60.53
C ALA A 108 -17.25 -14.55 -60.24
N CYS A 109 -16.82 -13.78 -61.25
CA CYS A 109 -15.87 -12.69 -61.06
C CYS A 109 -16.46 -11.58 -60.19
N LEU A 110 -17.71 -11.19 -60.40
CA LEU A 110 -18.39 -10.17 -59.59
C LEU A 110 -18.54 -10.60 -58.13
N LEU A 111 -18.96 -11.84 -57.87
CA LEU A 111 -19.07 -12.37 -56.50
C LEU A 111 -17.70 -12.47 -55.84
N SER A 112 -16.67 -12.91 -56.57
CA SER A 112 -15.30 -12.96 -56.05
C SER A 112 -14.77 -11.56 -55.75
N ALA A 113 -15.01 -10.58 -56.64
CA ALA A 113 -14.62 -9.19 -56.43
C ALA A 113 -15.36 -8.57 -55.23
N MET A 114 -16.64 -8.89 -55.03
CA MET A 114 -17.41 -8.45 -53.86
C MET A 114 -16.84 -9.03 -52.56
N VAL A 115 -16.52 -10.34 -52.52
CA VAL A 115 -15.91 -10.97 -51.34
C VAL A 115 -14.52 -10.40 -51.06
N LEU A 116 -13.69 -10.25 -52.09
CA LEU A 116 -12.35 -9.66 -51.95
C LEU A 116 -12.43 -8.19 -51.51
N GLY A 117 -13.41 -7.44 -52.01
CA GLY A 117 -13.68 -6.07 -51.59
C GLY A 117 -14.05 -5.98 -50.11
N LEU A 118 -15.00 -6.81 -49.66
CA LEU A 118 -15.40 -6.91 -48.25
C LEU A 118 -14.23 -7.33 -47.35
N GLN A 119 -13.38 -8.25 -47.80
CA GLN A 119 -12.18 -8.64 -47.06
C GLN A 119 -11.15 -7.51 -46.97
N ALA A 120 -10.94 -6.76 -48.06
CA ALA A 120 -10.03 -5.62 -48.07
C ALA A 120 -10.54 -4.49 -47.16
N GLU A 121 -11.84 -4.19 -47.21
CA GLU A 121 -12.50 -3.24 -46.33
C GLU A 121 -12.39 -3.67 -44.85
N THR A 122 -12.72 -4.92 -44.54
CA THR A 122 -12.58 -5.45 -43.17
C THR A 122 -11.16 -5.30 -42.64
N ARG A 123 -10.14 -5.68 -43.44
CA ARG A 123 -8.74 -5.53 -43.03
C ARG A 123 -8.36 -4.08 -42.81
N SER A 124 -8.75 -3.18 -43.72
CA SER A 124 -8.50 -1.75 -43.57
C SER A 124 -9.12 -1.18 -42.29
N THR A 125 -10.36 -1.56 -41.97
CA THR A 125 -11.05 -1.13 -40.75
C THR A 125 -10.38 -1.68 -39.50
N VAL A 126 -10.00 -2.96 -39.50
CA VAL A 126 -9.29 -3.59 -38.38
C VAL A 126 -7.90 -2.99 -38.18
N ASP A 127 -7.16 -2.70 -39.25
CA ASP A 127 -5.85 -2.05 -39.16
C ASP A 127 -5.95 -0.59 -38.69
N ALA A 128 -7.04 0.10 -39.02
CA ALA A 128 -7.32 1.44 -38.50
C ALA A 128 -7.67 1.38 -37.01
N ALA A 129 -8.54 0.44 -36.60
CA ALA A 129 -8.87 0.21 -35.21
C ALA A 129 -7.64 -0.20 -34.39
N ALA A 130 -6.79 -1.09 -34.89
CA ALA A 130 -5.57 -1.50 -34.21
C ALA A 130 -4.61 -0.32 -33.96
N ARG A 131 -4.50 0.61 -34.91
CA ARG A 131 -3.73 1.86 -34.75
C ARG A 131 -4.36 2.76 -33.68
N ALA A 132 -5.66 3.01 -33.77
CA ALA A 132 -6.38 3.79 -32.75
C ALA A 132 -6.23 3.18 -31.35
N HIS A 133 -6.29 1.84 -31.22
CA HIS A 133 -6.06 1.15 -29.95
C HIS A 133 -4.63 1.32 -29.46
N THR A 134 -3.63 1.28 -30.35
CA THR A 134 -2.22 1.55 -29.97
C THR A 134 -2.05 2.98 -29.45
N ASP A 135 -2.86 3.91 -29.92
CA ASP A 135 -2.88 5.32 -29.47
C ASP A 135 -3.77 5.54 -28.22
N GLY A 136 -4.44 4.50 -27.71
CA GLY A 136 -5.37 4.58 -26.57
C GLY A 136 -6.74 5.18 -26.91
N ASP A 137 -7.07 5.37 -28.19
CA ASP A 137 -8.33 5.94 -28.66
C ASP A 137 -9.43 4.88 -28.80
N CYS A 138 -9.99 4.46 -27.66
CA CYS A 138 -11.09 3.48 -27.61
C CYS A 138 -12.38 3.97 -28.28
N GLU A 139 -12.61 5.28 -28.37
CA GLU A 139 -13.79 5.83 -29.05
C GLU A 139 -13.70 5.58 -30.56
N SER A 140 -12.55 5.84 -31.16
CA SER A 140 -12.32 5.52 -32.58
C SER A 140 -12.37 4.01 -32.85
N VAL A 141 -11.85 3.17 -31.94
CA VAL A 141 -11.92 1.71 -32.06
C VAL A 141 -13.37 1.24 -32.07
N THR A 142 -14.14 1.63 -31.06
CA THR A 142 -15.55 1.24 -30.94
C THR A 142 -16.36 1.72 -32.14
N SER A 143 -16.18 2.97 -32.57
CA SER A 143 -16.84 3.51 -33.76
C SER A 143 -16.45 2.80 -35.06
N ALA A 144 -15.18 2.42 -35.24
CA ALA A 144 -14.73 1.72 -36.44
C ALA A 144 -15.27 0.29 -36.49
N LEU A 145 -15.28 -0.40 -35.36
CA LEU A 145 -15.66 -1.81 -35.28
C LEU A 145 -17.18 -2.03 -35.24
N ASP A 146 -17.97 -1.06 -34.77
CA ASP A 146 -19.44 -1.12 -34.82
C ASP A 146 -19.98 -1.16 -36.26
N GLY A 147 -19.18 -0.68 -37.24
CA GLY A 147 -19.48 -0.80 -38.67
C GLY A 147 -19.37 -2.22 -39.24
N LEU A 148 -18.77 -3.17 -38.51
CA LEU A 148 -18.56 -4.54 -39.00
C LEU A 148 -19.83 -5.40 -38.88
N THR A 149 -20.62 -5.39 -39.95
CA THR A 149 -21.83 -6.22 -40.06
C THR A 149 -21.54 -7.73 -40.17
N ALA A 150 -22.59 -8.56 -40.06
CA ALA A 150 -22.50 -10.02 -40.22
C ALA A 150 -21.83 -10.48 -41.53
N LEU A 151 -21.93 -9.69 -42.61
CA LEU A 151 -21.27 -9.99 -43.89
C LEU A 151 -19.74 -9.92 -43.79
N HIS A 152 -19.20 -8.98 -43.02
CA HIS A 152 -17.76 -8.88 -42.76
C HIS A 152 -17.26 -10.08 -41.94
N ARG A 153 -18.01 -10.48 -40.92
CA ARG A 153 -17.69 -11.66 -40.08
C ARG A 153 -17.64 -12.96 -40.89
N ILE A 154 -18.60 -13.17 -41.78
CA ILE A 154 -18.65 -14.36 -42.64
C ILE A 154 -17.50 -14.35 -43.67
N SER A 155 -17.22 -13.19 -44.28
CA SER A 155 -16.21 -13.07 -45.36
C SER A 155 -14.77 -13.07 -44.85
N SER A 156 -14.50 -12.55 -43.65
CA SER A 156 -13.17 -12.37 -43.08
C SER A 156 -13.12 -12.69 -41.58
N GLY A 157 -13.45 -13.94 -41.22
CA GLY A 157 -13.66 -14.30 -39.82
C GLY A 157 -12.42 -14.26 -38.91
N GLU A 158 -11.20 -14.40 -39.45
CA GLU A 158 -9.97 -14.17 -38.67
C GLU A 158 -9.84 -12.70 -38.28
N ALA A 159 -10.00 -11.78 -39.23
CA ALA A 159 -9.98 -10.34 -38.95
C ALA A 159 -11.11 -9.93 -38.01
N ALA A 160 -12.29 -10.52 -38.15
CA ALA A 160 -13.41 -10.29 -37.24
C ALA A 160 -13.11 -10.80 -35.81
N ALA A 161 -12.42 -11.93 -35.64
CA ALA A 161 -12.02 -12.42 -34.33
C ALA A 161 -10.91 -11.57 -33.68
N VAL A 162 -10.05 -10.93 -34.48
CA VAL A 162 -9.11 -9.91 -33.99
C VAL A 162 -9.88 -8.65 -33.56
N ALA A 163 -10.82 -8.18 -34.38
CA ALA A 163 -11.67 -7.04 -34.06
C ALA A 163 -12.45 -7.23 -32.75
N ASP A 164 -13.08 -8.38 -32.55
CA ASP A 164 -13.84 -8.67 -31.34
C ASP A 164 -12.95 -8.63 -30.08
N ARG A 165 -11.68 -9.08 -30.18
CA ARG A 165 -10.70 -8.98 -29.07
C ARG A 165 -10.26 -7.55 -28.82
N ASP A 166 -9.92 -6.80 -29.88
CA ASP A 166 -9.53 -5.39 -29.76
C ASP A 166 -10.66 -4.55 -29.14
N LEU A 167 -11.92 -4.82 -29.52
CA LEU A 167 -13.11 -4.19 -28.94
C LEU A 167 -13.27 -4.54 -27.46
N ALA A 168 -13.13 -5.81 -27.09
CA ALA A 168 -13.24 -6.24 -25.70
C ALA A 168 -12.19 -5.58 -24.79
N ALA A 169 -10.94 -5.54 -25.25
CA ALA A 169 -9.85 -4.87 -24.54
C ALA A 169 -10.09 -3.35 -24.42
N CYS A 170 -10.58 -2.69 -25.46
CA CYS A 170 -10.96 -1.26 -25.40
C CYS A 170 -12.13 -1.00 -24.45
N LEU A 171 -13.14 -1.88 -24.41
CA LEU A 171 -14.25 -1.77 -23.46
C LEU A 171 -13.74 -1.90 -22.02
N LEU A 172 -12.81 -2.83 -21.78
CA LEU A 172 -12.15 -2.97 -20.47
C LEU A 172 -11.38 -1.70 -20.10
N LEU A 173 -10.57 -1.17 -21.02
CA LEU A 173 -9.80 0.06 -20.80
C LEU A 173 -10.71 1.26 -20.50
N SER A 174 -11.76 1.47 -21.32
CA SER A 174 -12.73 2.55 -21.12
C SER A 174 -13.53 2.40 -19.82
N SER A 175 -13.75 1.16 -19.35
CA SER A 175 -14.47 0.92 -18.11
C SER A 175 -13.67 1.33 -16.88
N ALA A 176 -12.34 1.45 -16.97
CA ALA A 176 -11.52 1.96 -15.88
C ALA A 176 -11.81 3.45 -15.60
N ASP A 177 -12.25 4.19 -16.62
CA ASP A 177 -12.65 5.58 -16.47
C ASP A 177 -13.91 5.70 -15.60
N GLY A 178 -13.90 6.64 -14.66
CA GLY A 178 -14.98 6.85 -13.68
C GLY A 178 -15.05 5.82 -12.53
N GLN A 179 -14.19 4.80 -12.47
CA GLN A 179 -14.07 3.93 -11.30
C GLN A 179 -13.32 4.64 -10.15
N ASN A 180 -13.45 4.08 -8.94
CA ASN A 180 -12.56 4.50 -7.85
C ASN A 180 -11.10 4.06 -8.17
N PRO A 181 -10.07 4.77 -7.65
CA PRO A 181 -8.67 4.54 -8.02
C PRO A 181 -8.21 3.07 -7.95
N LEU A 182 -8.54 2.34 -6.88
CA LEU A 182 -8.08 0.96 -6.72
C LEU A 182 -8.78 0.00 -7.69
N ALA A 183 -10.07 0.21 -7.96
CA ALA A 183 -10.81 -0.57 -8.95
C ALA A 183 -10.33 -0.27 -10.38
N ALA A 184 -10.04 1.00 -10.69
CA ALA A 184 -9.42 1.40 -11.96
C ALA A 184 -8.05 0.72 -12.15
N ALA A 185 -7.19 0.75 -11.12
CA ALA A 185 -5.88 0.09 -11.17
C ALA A 185 -5.96 -1.44 -11.31
N ALA A 186 -7.00 -2.07 -10.77
CA ALA A 186 -7.27 -3.50 -10.97
C ALA A 186 -7.76 -3.77 -12.40
N THR A 187 -8.69 -2.97 -12.91
CA THR A 187 -9.18 -3.06 -14.29
C THR A 187 -8.04 -2.87 -15.30
N LEU A 188 -7.09 -1.97 -15.03
CA LEU A 188 -5.90 -1.79 -15.85
C LEU A 188 -4.94 -2.98 -15.78
N ARG A 189 -4.90 -3.71 -14.66
CA ARG A 189 -4.16 -4.97 -14.61
C ARG A 189 -4.80 -6.01 -15.51
N ASP A 190 -6.13 -6.14 -15.44
CA ASP A 190 -6.88 -7.06 -16.31
C ASP A 190 -6.68 -6.70 -17.79
N TYR A 191 -6.62 -5.39 -18.12
CA TYR A 191 -6.27 -4.93 -19.46
C TYR A 191 -4.86 -5.36 -19.86
N LEU A 192 -3.84 -5.12 -19.03
CA LEU A 192 -2.46 -5.49 -19.34
C LEU A 192 -2.27 -7.01 -19.54
N ASP A 193 -3.08 -7.83 -18.86
CA ASP A 193 -3.08 -9.29 -18.99
C ASP A 193 -3.94 -9.79 -20.19
N ASP A 194 -4.71 -8.92 -20.86
CA ASP A 194 -5.58 -9.28 -21.99
C ASP A 194 -4.77 -9.43 -23.30
N PRO A 195 -4.93 -10.54 -24.06
CA PRO A 195 -4.20 -10.75 -25.30
C PRO A 195 -4.57 -9.80 -26.45
N GLY A 196 -5.63 -9.02 -26.30
CA GLY A 196 -6.06 -7.95 -27.20
C GLY A 196 -5.52 -6.56 -26.81
N ALA A 197 -4.81 -6.42 -25.68
CA ALA A 197 -4.24 -5.15 -25.25
C ALA A 197 -3.13 -4.66 -26.18
N ARG A 198 -3.16 -3.37 -26.50
CA ARG A 198 -2.24 -2.74 -27.46
C ARG A 198 -1.69 -1.40 -27.01
N TRP A 199 -2.37 -0.73 -26.09
CA TRP A 199 -1.96 0.57 -25.59
C TRP A 199 -0.90 0.41 -24.49
N THR A 200 0.32 0.77 -24.80
CA THR A 200 1.48 0.69 -23.89
C THR A 200 1.40 1.69 -22.73
N GLY A 201 0.61 2.76 -22.87
CA GLY A 201 0.39 3.76 -21.82
C GLY A 201 -0.44 3.27 -20.61
N ALA A 202 -1.06 2.09 -20.68
CA ALA A 202 -1.84 1.54 -19.57
C ALA A 202 -1.00 1.23 -18.32
N GLY A 203 0.26 0.82 -18.50
CA GLY A 203 1.19 0.54 -17.41
C GLY A 203 1.52 1.79 -16.57
N PRO A 204 2.05 2.87 -17.19
CA PRO A 204 2.28 4.13 -16.51
C PRO A 204 1.00 4.71 -15.88
N TRP A 205 -0.14 4.65 -16.57
CA TRP A 205 -1.40 5.13 -16.01
C TRP A 205 -1.83 4.36 -14.76
N ARG A 206 -1.68 3.03 -14.76
CA ARG A 206 -1.93 2.21 -13.58
C ARG A 206 -1.01 2.59 -12.42
N ALA A 207 0.27 2.80 -12.69
CA ALA A 207 1.24 3.21 -11.69
C ALA A 207 0.91 4.59 -11.10
N GLU A 208 0.56 5.57 -11.94
CA GLU A 208 0.13 6.91 -11.53
C GLU A 208 -1.04 6.86 -10.54
N ILE A 209 -2.08 6.06 -10.85
CA ILE A 209 -3.24 5.87 -9.97
C ILE A 209 -2.83 5.30 -8.61
N LEU A 210 -1.93 4.30 -8.60
CA LEU A 210 -1.45 3.66 -7.38
C LEU A 210 -0.57 4.59 -6.54
N LEU A 211 0.29 5.39 -7.16
CA LEU A 211 1.10 6.41 -6.51
C LEU A 211 0.23 7.50 -5.89
N GLY A 212 -0.76 8.00 -6.63
CA GLY A 212 -1.75 8.95 -6.11
C GLY A 212 -2.60 8.40 -4.96
N HIS A 213 -2.83 7.08 -4.92
CA HIS A 213 -3.45 6.43 -3.77
C HIS A 213 -2.50 6.31 -2.58
N ALA A 214 -1.23 5.98 -2.82
CA ALA A 214 -0.19 5.90 -1.79
C ALA A 214 -0.06 7.23 -1.04
N LEU A 215 -0.10 8.35 -1.75
CA LEU A 215 -0.07 9.71 -1.17
C LEU A 215 -1.21 10.00 -0.20
N ARG A 216 -2.32 9.25 -0.23
CA ARG A 216 -3.49 9.45 0.65
C ARG A 216 -3.68 8.32 1.66
N SER A 217 -2.89 7.26 1.55
CA SER A 217 -3.00 6.06 2.38
C SER A 217 -2.30 6.24 3.73
N ARG A 218 -2.78 5.52 4.74
CA ARG A 218 -2.07 5.34 6.02
C ARG A 218 -0.95 4.31 5.91
N THR A 219 -1.01 3.43 4.91
CA THR A 219 -0.02 2.39 4.63
C THR A 219 0.39 2.49 3.16
N PRO A 220 1.26 3.44 2.80
CA PRO A 220 1.62 3.71 1.41
C PRO A 220 2.44 2.57 0.77
N THR A 221 3.25 1.88 1.55
CA THR A 221 4.26 0.91 1.12
C THR A 221 3.78 -0.16 0.13
N PRO A 222 2.65 -0.87 0.34
CA PRO A 222 2.18 -1.87 -0.61
C PRO A 222 1.82 -1.28 -1.98
N HIS A 223 1.27 -0.06 -2.00
CA HIS A 223 0.88 0.60 -3.25
C HIS A 223 2.10 1.15 -4.00
N LEU A 224 3.09 1.70 -3.28
CA LEU A 224 4.37 2.10 -3.86
C LEU A 224 5.05 0.92 -4.55
N GLN A 225 5.13 -0.23 -3.86
CA GLN A 225 5.74 -1.42 -4.43
C GLN A 225 5.07 -1.84 -5.73
N VAL A 226 3.74 -1.99 -5.73
CA VAL A 226 3.02 -2.39 -6.95
C VAL A 226 3.14 -1.37 -8.07
N ALA A 227 3.20 -0.06 -7.76
CA ALA A 227 3.37 0.99 -8.75
C ALA A 227 4.76 0.98 -9.38
N PHE A 228 5.83 0.96 -8.57
CA PHE A 228 7.20 0.94 -9.09
C PHE A 228 7.54 -0.40 -9.78
N ASP A 229 6.95 -1.51 -9.35
CA ASP A 229 7.04 -2.79 -10.07
C ASP A 229 6.43 -2.68 -11.46
N GLN A 230 5.24 -2.05 -11.57
CA GLN A 230 4.59 -1.79 -12.85
C GLN A 230 5.44 -0.89 -13.77
N LEU A 231 6.04 0.18 -13.25
CA LEU A 231 6.90 1.06 -14.04
C LEU A 231 8.14 0.33 -14.57
N ARG A 232 8.75 -0.55 -13.75
CA ARG A 232 9.89 -1.38 -14.18
C ARG A 232 9.48 -2.39 -15.26
N GLU A 233 8.31 -3.02 -15.12
CA GLU A 233 7.73 -3.90 -16.15
C GLU A 233 7.50 -3.12 -17.45
N THR A 234 6.91 -1.92 -17.38
CA THR A 234 6.72 -1.06 -18.56
C THR A 234 8.03 -0.68 -19.23
N LEU A 235 9.07 -0.30 -18.48
CA LEU A 235 10.39 0.00 -19.06
C LEU A 235 11.02 -1.22 -19.75
N HIS A 236 10.73 -2.43 -19.28
CA HIS A 236 11.21 -3.67 -19.88
C HIS A 236 10.45 -4.02 -21.17
N ASP A 237 9.12 -4.00 -21.12
CA ASP A 237 8.25 -4.50 -22.19
C ASP A 237 7.94 -3.44 -23.26
N ALA A 238 7.97 -2.16 -22.89
CA ALA A 238 7.61 -1.02 -23.72
C ALA A 238 8.59 0.18 -23.53
N PRO A 239 9.84 0.07 -24.02
CA PRO A 239 10.85 1.12 -23.85
C PRO A 239 10.49 2.46 -24.53
N GLY A 240 9.47 2.48 -25.41
CA GLY A 240 8.93 3.72 -25.96
C GLY A 240 8.18 4.59 -24.93
N GLU A 241 7.85 4.05 -23.76
CA GLU A 241 7.15 4.75 -22.67
C GLU A 241 8.10 5.39 -21.64
N SER A 242 9.42 5.38 -21.86
CA SER A 242 10.42 5.93 -20.91
C SER A 242 10.10 7.35 -20.44
N ASP A 243 9.73 8.25 -21.36
CA ASP A 243 9.42 9.65 -21.04
C ASP A 243 8.18 9.75 -20.13
N ARG A 244 7.15 8.92 -20.39
CA ARG A 244 5.93 8.89 -19.59
C ARG A 244 6.17 8.29 -18.21
N VAL A 245 7.04 7.28 -18.10
CA VAL A 245 7.46 6.72 -16.81
C VAL A 245 8.19 7.78 -15.98
N GLU A 246 9.13 8.51 -16.58
CA GLU A 246 9.84 9.61 -15.91
C GLU A 246 8.88 10.73 -15.47
N GLU A 247 7.91 11.09 -16.31
CA GLU A 247 6.86 12.08 -16.00
C GLU A 247 5.99 11.65 -14.81
N VAL A 248 5.56 10.38 -14.75
CA VAL A 248 4.76 9.84 -13.64
C VAL A 248 5.52 9.92 -12.32
N VAL A 249 6.81 9.55 -12.31
CA VAL A 249 7.63 9.62 -11.09
C VAL A 249 7.90 11.07 -10.69
N THR A 250 8.18 11.95 -11.67
CA THR A 250 8.40 13.39 -11.42
C THR A 250 7.16 14.02 -10.79
N THR A 251 5.98 13.75 -11.35
CA THR A 251 4.70 14.27 -10.83
C THR A 251 4.42 13.75 -9.43
N PHE A 252 4.63 12.44 -9.20
CA PHE A 252 4.46 11.86 -7.87
C PHE A 252 5.37 12.49 -6.82
N LEU A 253 6.64 12.76 -7.14
CA LEU A 253 7.57 13.39 -6.20
C LEU A 253 7.24 14.87 -5.96
N ALA A 254 6.79 15.59 -6.99
CA ALA A 254 6.29 16.95 -6.82
C ALA A 254 5.06 17.00 -5.90
N ASP A 255 4.10 16.08 -6.10
CA ASP A 255 2.92 15.97 -5.23
C ASP A 255 3.29 15.53 -3.80
N LEU A 256 4.33 14.70 -3.65
CA LEU A 256 4.84 14.28 -2.35
C LEU A 256 5.35 15.47 -1.53
N THR A 257 6.14 16.34 -2.15
CA THR A 257 6.77 17.50 -1.46
C THR A 257 5.77 18.61 -1.11
N THR A 258 4.60 18.65 -1.79
CA THR A 258 3.53 19.62 -1.54
C THR A 258 2.43 19.10 -0.64
N SER A 259 2.54 17.86 -0.16
CA SER A 259 1.55 17.22 0.71
C SER A 259 1.66 17.72 2.16
N ASP A 260 0.55 18.19 2.72
CA ASP A 260 0.43 18.59 4.14
C ASP A 260 0.64 17.44 5.15
N ALA A 261 0.76 16.20 4.68
CA ALA A 261 0.99 15.02 5.53
C ALA A 261 2.48 14.71 5.68
N SER A 262 3.21 15.54 6.41
CA SER A 262 4.66 15.51 6.61
C SER A 262 5.20 14.13 7.02
N CYS A 263 4.57 13.44 7.98
CA CYS A 263 5.01 12.09 8.37
C CYS A 263 4.75 11.00 7.32
N ARG A 264 3.79 11.20 6.42
CA ARG A 264 3.64 10.34 5.25
C ARG A 264 4.79 10.56 4.28
N VAL A 265 5.23 11.80 4.09
CA VAL A 265 6.41 12.11 3.27
C VAL A 265 7.64 11.38 3.80
N ARG A 266 7.88 11.41 5.12
CA ARG A 266 8.94 10.60 5.75
C ARG A 266 8.86 9.13 5.39
N THR A 267 7.69 8.51 5.60
CA THR A 267 7.49 7.07 5.33
C THR A 267 7.77 6.71 3.87
N ILE A 268 7.34 7.56 2.93
CA ILE A 268 7.55 7.36 1.49
C ILE A 268 9.03 7.57 1.13
N ASN A 269 9.67 8.60 1.68
CA ASN A 269 11.10 8.87 1.48
C ASN A 269 11.97 7.71 1.97
N ASP A 270 11.73 7.20 3.18
CA ASP A 270 12.45 6.05 3.74
C ASP A 270 12.34 4.84 2.81
N TRP A 271 11.12 4.55 2.34
CA TRP A 271 10.88 3.46 1.40
C TRP A 271 11.65 3.63 0.08
N ILE A 272 11.73 4.85 -0.45
CA ILE A 272 12.46 5.16 -1.69
C ILE A 272 13.98 4.99 -1.48
N ARG A 273 14.51 5.46 -0.35
CA ARG A 273 15.95 5.44 -0.03
C ARG A 273 16.51 4.06 0.25
N GLU A 274 15.70 3.17 0.81
CA GLU A 274 16.09 1.77 1.09
C GLU A 274 16.29 0.92 -0.18
N ARG A 275 16.10 1.49 -1.37
CA ARG A 275 16.05 0.77 -2.65
C ARG A 275 17.03 1.35 -3.67
N ASP A 276 17.50 0.45 -4.53
CA ASP A 276 18.28 0.80 -5.70
C ASP A 276 17.39 1.08 -6.91
N TRP A 277 17.73 2.15 -7.64
CA TRP A 277 17.01 2.59 -8.84
C TRP A 277 17.94 2.51 -10.06
N PRO A 278 18.09 1.33 -10.70
CA PRO A 278 19.04 1.17 -11.80
C PRO A 278 18.59 1.82 -13.11
N ALA A 279 17.28 2.04 -13.28
CA ALA A 279 16.73 2.69 -14.47
C ALA A 279 16.83 4.23 -14.34
N PRO A 280 17.45 4.93 -15.30
CA PRO A 280 17.66 6.38 -15.21
C PRO A 280 16.34 7.17 -15.22
N GLU A 281 15.27 6.64 -15.80
CA GLU A 281 13.91 7.21 -15.79
C GLU A 281 13.30 7.24 -14.39
N LEU A 282 13.75 6.36 -13.48
CA LEU A 282 13.34 6.36 -12.07
C LEU A 282 14.36 7.13 -11.21
N ALA A 283 15.65 6.91 -11.45
CA ALA A 283 16.71 7.46 -10.60
C ALA A 283 16.86 8.98 -10.70
N ARG A 284 16.76 9.54 -11.93
CA ARG A 284 16.89 10.99 -12.15
C ARG A 284 15.84 11.81 -11.40
N PRO A 285 14.53 11.54 -11.53
CA PRO A 285 13.52 12.30 -10.79
C PRO A 285 13.64 12.12 -9.28
N ILE A 286 13.97 10.91 -8.79
CA ILE A 286 14.22 10.66 -7.36
C ILE A 286 15.39 11.51 -6.85
N ALA A 287 16.51 11.54 -7.58
CA ALA A 287 17.66 12.36 -7.20
C ALA A 287 17.36 13.87 -7.26
N ALA A 288 16.54 14.31 -8.23
CA ALA A 288 16.16 15.71 -8.37
C ALA A 288 15.27 16.20 -7.23
N ALA A 289 14.41 15.33 -6.68
CA ALA A 289 13.51 15.68 -5.57
C ALA A 289 14.16 15.58 -4.18
N ALA A 290 15.39 15.07 -4.08
CA ALA A 290 16.05 14.81 -2.79
C ALA A 290 16.25 16.09 -1.96
N ASP A 291 16.46 17.24 -2.62
CA ASP A 291 16.67 18.53 -1.96
C ASP A 291 15.40 19.10 -1.31
N ASP A 292 14.22 18.63 -1.72
CA ASP A 292 12.91 19.11 -1.23
C ASP A 292 12.38 18.28 -0.04
N VAL A 293 13.00 17.13 0.26
CA VAL A 293 12.61 16.21 1.35
C VAL A 293 12.83 16.76 2.77
N PRO A 294 13.91 17.50 3.10
CA PRO A 294 14.22 17.83 4.49
C PRO A 294 13.17 18.70 5.19
N GLY A 295 12.47 19.57 4.44
CA GLY A 295 11.39 20.42 4.98
C GLY A 295 10.26 19.59 5.59
N PRO A 296 9.58 18.73 4.81
CA PRO A 296 8.57 17.81 5.32
C PRO A 296 9.07 16.85 6.43
N LEU A 297 10.35 16.43 6.40
CA LEU A 297 10.90 15.62 7.50
C LEU A 297 10.94 16.38 8.82
N LEU A 298 11.37 17.64 8.79
CA LEU A 298 11.38 18.52 9.97
C LEU A 298 9.96 18.76 10.48
N GLU A 299 9.00 19.01 9.58
CA GLU A 299 7.60 19.22 9.97
C GLU A 299 6.98 17.95 10.57
N CYS A 300 7.33 16.76 10.09
CA CYS A 300 6.92 15.51 10.74
C CYS A 300 7.46 15.39 12.18
N ALA A 301 8.73 15.74 12.41
CA ALA A 301 9.31 15.67 13.75
C ALA A 301 8.58 16.62 14.73
N ARG A 302 8.17 17.80 14.25
CA ARG A 302 7.35 18.76 15.00
C ARG A 302 5.93 18.25 15.25
N ASP A 303 5.27 17.70 14.25
CA ASP A 303 3.93 17.09 14.40
C ASP A 303 3.95 15.96 15.46
N LEU A 304 5.01 15.16 15.51
CA LEU A 304 5.19 14.12 16.52
C LEU A 304 5.43 14.70 17.91
N THR A 305 6.17 15.80 18.00
CA THR A 305 6.40 16.54 19.26
C THR A 305 5.07 17.11 19.80
N ASP A 306 4.29 17.77 18.92
CA ASP A 306 2.97 18.33 19.26
C ASP A 306 1.95 17.25 19.65
N ALA A 307 2.13 16.02 19.14
CA ALA A 307 1.32 14.86 19.48
C ALA A 307 1.78 14.12 20.76
N GLU A 308 2.82 14.63 21.45
CA GLU A 308 3.44 14.02 22.64
C GLU A 308 4.04 12.62 22.38
N ASP A 309 4.34 12.27 21.12
CA ASP A 309 5.05 11.05 20.75
C ASP A 309 6.57 11.32 20.71
N LEU A 310 7.13 11.54 21.90
CA LEU A 310 8.51 12.05 22.07
C LEU A 310 9.57 11.10 21.51
N ASP A 311 9.40 9.79 21.67
CA ASP A 311 10.33 8.78 21.12
C ASP A 311 10.37 8.85 19.58
N ALA A 312 9.19 8.94 18.95
CA ALA A 312 9.10 9.05 17.49
C ALA A 312 9.65 10.40 16.99
N ALA A 313 9.40 11.48 17.73
CA ALA A 313 9.95 12.80 17.43
C ALA A 313 11.48 12.80 17.51
N GLN A 314 12.06 12.22 18.57
CA GLN A 314 13.51 12.08 18.73
C GLN A 314 14.13 11.35 17.55
N ALA A 315 13.52 10.23 17.13
CA ALA A 315 13.98 9.46 15.98
C ALA A 315 13.91 10.26 14.67
N ALA A 316 12.84 11.05 14.47
CA ALA A 316 12.65 11.87 13.28
C ALA A 316 13.66 13.03 13.20
N TYR A 317 13.89 13.77 14.29
CA TYR A 317 14.93 14.81 14.33
C TYR A 317 16.33 14.23 14.11
N THR A 318 16.64 13.11 14.78
CA THR A 318 17.96 12.45 14.63
C THR A 318 18.19 12.03 13.18
N GLN A 319 17.16 11.49 12.52
CA GLN A 319 17.23 11.13 11.11
C GLN A 319 17.54 12.36 10.24
N LEU A 320 16.78 13.45 10.41
CA LEU A 320 16.99 14.69 9.66
C LEU A 320 18.43 15.21 9.81
N LEU A 321 18.94 15.26 11.03
CA LEU A 321 20.29 15.76 11.32
C LEU A 321 21.39 14.84 10.79
N THR A 322 21.15 13.53 10.79
CA THR A 322 22.10 12.55 10.26
C THR A 322 22.15 12.59 8.72
N GLU A 323 20.98 12.71 8.09
CA GLU A 323 20.85 12.62 6.63
C GLU A 323 21.08 13.95 5.92
N PHE A 324 20.73 15.06 6.56
CA PHE A 324 20.75 16.41 5.98
C PHE A 324 21.39 17.44 6.94
N PRO A 325 22.65 17.25 7.37
CA PRO A 325 23.30 18.12 8.35
C PRO A 325 23.46 19.57 7.88
N ASP A 326 23.53 19.79 6.56
CA ASP A 326 23.71 21.12 5.95
C ASP A 326 22.37 21.80 5.59
N HIS A 327 21.22 21.20 5.90
CA HIS A 327 19.91 21.80 5.61
C HIS A 327 19.68 23.07 6.45
N SER A 328 19.00 24.07 5.88
CA SER A 328 18.76 25.36 6.58
C SER A 328 17.98 25.22 7.89
N GLY A 329 17.21 24.14 8.04
CA GLY A 329 16.48 23.82 9.27
C GLY A 329 17.28 23.01 10.31
N ALA A 330 18.51 22.57 10.01
CA ALA A 330 19.27 21.68 10.88
C ALA A 330 19.53 22.30 12.26
N GLY A 331 19.93 23.58 12.34
CA GLY A 331 20.14 24.24 13.63
C GLY A 331 18.87 24.31 14.49
N ALA A 332 17.72 24.60 13.89
CA ALA A 332 16.43 24.57 14.60
C ALA A 332 16.06 23.15 15.05
N ALA A 333 16.35 22.15 14.22
CA ALA A 333 16.13 20.74 14.55
C ALA A 333 17.04 20.26 15.71
N GLU A 334 18.27 20.75 15.82
CA GLU A 334 19.16 20.45 16.96
C GLU A 334 18.59 21.02 18.27
N ASP A 335 18.14 22.27 18.25
CA ASP A 335 17.52 22.92 19.41
C ASP A 335 16.22 22.21 19.82
N GLU A 336 15.36 21.90 18.85
CA GLU A 336 14.08 21.20 19.09
C GLU A 336 14.30 19.74 19.56
N LEU A 337 15.29 19.04 19.01
CA LEU A 337 15.70 17.73 19.51
C LEU A 337 16.14 17.83 20.97
N TYR A 338 16.95 18.83 21.33
CA TYR A 338 17.36 19.05 22.72
C TYR A 338 16.15 19.21 23.65
N ASP A 339 15.11 19.92 23.23
CA ASP A 339 13.88 20.04 24.01
C ASP A 339 13.15 18.70 24.15
N VAL A 340 13.04 17.93 23.07
CA VAL A 340 12.41 16.58 23.07
C VAL A 340 13.11 15.63 24.04
N GLU A 341 14.43 15.44 23.97
CA GLU A 341 15.09 14.51 24.91
C GLU A 341 15.15 15.08 26.34
N THR A 342 14.97 16.39 26.54
CA THR A 342 14.79 16.96 27.89
C THR A 342 13.44 16.56 28.45
N ALA A 343 12.38 16.58 27.64
CA ALA A 343 11.05 16.11 28.04
C ALA A 343 11.03 14.60 28.34
N ILE A 344 11.70 13.78 27.52
CA ILE A 344 11.85 12.33 27.78
C ILE A 344 12.52 12.09 29.14
N GLN A 345 13.63 12.78 29.42
CA GLN A 345 14.31 12.66 30.72
C GLN A 345 13.43 13.07 31.89
N ARG A 346 12.60 14.10 31.71
CA ARG A 346 11.64 14.55 32.73
C ARG A 346 10.61 13.47 33.04
N GLU A 347 10.06 12.82 32.01
CA GLU A 347 9.11 11.71 32.18
C GLU A 347 9.74 10.51 32.89
N GLU A 348 10.96 10.12 32.49
CA GLU A 348 11.72 9.04 33.13
C GLU A 348 11.94 9.31 34.62
N VAL A 349 12.41 10.51 34.97
CA VAL A 349 12.63 10.91 36.37
C VAL A 349 11.32 10.96 37.15
N GLN A 350 10.26 11.50 36.56
CA GLN A 350 8.94 11.57 37.20
C GLN A 350 8.39 10.17 37.53
N ASP A 351 8.60 9.19 36.63
CA ASP A 351 8.22 7.80 36.88
C ASP A 351 9.04 7.21 38.03
N LEU A 352 10.37 7.36 38.00
CA LEU A 352 11.27 6.92 39.07
C LEU A 352 10.94 7.54 40.43
N PHE A 353 10.50 8.80 40.46
CA PHE A 353 10.04 9.45 41.69
C PHE A 353 8.74 8.85 42.20
N THR A 354 7.80 8.56 41.28
CA THR A 354 6.50 8.01 41.61
C THR A 354 6.58 6.57 42.11
N THR A 355 7.45 5.76 41.51
CA THR A 355 7.66 4.36 41.92
C THR A 355 8.58 4.22 43.14
N GLY A 356 9.44 5.22 43.37
CA GLY A 356 10.45 5.19 44.43
C GLY A 356 11.75 4.49 44.02
N ASP A 357 11.93 4.21 42.73
CA ASP A 357 13.05 3.41 42.21
C ASP A 357 14.29 4.25 41.86
N TYR A 358 14.21 5.58 41.94
CA TYR A 358 15.32 6.47 41.58
C TYR A 358 16.63 6.09 42.28
N CYS A 359 16.57 5.71 43.55
CA CYS A 359 17.76 5.36 44.33
C CYS A 359 18.49 4.11 43.84
N ASP A 360 17.78 3.20 43.18
CA ASP A 360 18.33 1.98 42.61
C ASP A 360 18.84 2.21 41.18
N SER A 361 18.17 3.08 40.41
CA SER A 361 18.54 3.44 39.03
C SER A 361 18.48 4.95 38.81
N PRO A 362 19.48 5.73 39.27
CA PRO A 362 19.49 7.18 39.12
C PRO A 362 19.51 7.58 37.64
N ALA A 363 18.62 8.50 37.27
CA ALA A 363 18.55 9.09 35.93
C ALA A 363 18.86 10.59 35.97
N ALA A 364 19.39 11.10 34.85
CA ALA A 364 19.69 12.51 34.69
C ALA A 364 18.48 13.24 34.09
N TYR A 365 18.20 14.45 34.58
CA TYR A 365 17.26 15.37 33.97
C TYR A 365 17.93 16.71 33.70
N ARG A 366 18.40 16.94 32.48
CA ARG A 366 19.18 18.14 32.14
C ARG A 366 18.43 19.46 32.30
N GLY A 367 17.09 19.43 32.33
CA GLY A 367 16.24 20.57 32.63
C GLY A 367 16.32 21.03 34.10
N ALA A 368 16.78 20.17 35.01
CA ALA A 368 16.90 20.50 36.43
C ALA A 368 17.90 21.66 36.69
N PRO A 369 17.71 22.43 37.77
CA PRO A 369 18.69 23.39 38.25
C PRO A 369 19.99 22.66 38.64
N ALA A 370 21.12 23.34 38.49
CA ALA A 370 22.43 22.73 38.76
C ALA A 370 22.77 22.83 40.25
N TYR A 371 23.30 21.76 40.83
CA TYR A 371 23.73 21.74 42.22
C TYR A 371 25.04 22.54 42.39
N ARG A 372 24.94 23.85 42.67
CA ARG A 372 26.07 24.78 42.79
C ARG A 372 25.72 25.98 43.68
N GLY A 373 26.75 26.58 44.28
CA GLY A 373 26.61 27.82 45.05
C GLY A 373 26.32 27.56 46.52
N ASP A 374 25.90 28.60 47.22
CA ASP A 374 25.45 28.52 48.62
C ASP A 374 23.99 28.04 48.62
N GLY A 375 23.65 27.12 49.52
CA GLY A 375 22.30 26.56 49.62
C GLY A 375 21.23 27.56 50.10
N PRO A 376 19.97 27.10 50.28
CA PRO A 376 19.53 25.71 50.31
C PRO A 376 19.32 25.09 48.92
N HIS A 377 19.51 23.77 48.85
CA HIS A 377 19.35 22.98 47.63
C HIS A 377 18.07 22.12 47.73
N PRO A 378 16.97 22.48 47.05
CA PRO A 378 15.73 21.71 47.09
C PRO A 378 15.98 20.28 46.62
N ALA A 379 15.47 19.31 47.38
CA ALA A 379 15.72 17.90 47.13
C ALA A 379 14.46 17.05 47.15
N GLU A 380 14.48 15.97 46.37
CA GLU A 380 13.54 14.85 46.49
C GLU A 380 14.11 13.81 47.47
N TRP A 381 13.26 13.26 48.34
CA TRP A 381 13.68 12.48 49.50
C TRP A 381 13.14 11.06 49.50
N PHE A 382 14.04 10.08 49.52
CA PHE A 382 13.69 8.65 49.58
C PHE A 382 14.23 8.00 50.85
N GLY A 383 13.44 7.08 51.42
CA GLY A 383 13.78 6.36 52.66
C GLY A 383 13.62 7.19 53.94
N ILE A 384 13.23 8.46 53.84
CA ILE A 384 12.92 9.33 54.97
C ILE A 384 11.75 10.26 54.64
N ASN A 385 10.94 10.60 55.64
CA ASN A 385 9.87 11.60 55.49
C ASN A 385 10.35 12.96 56.05
N PRO A 386 10.75 13.93 55.20
CA PRO A 386 11.31 15.21 55.67
C PRO A 386 10.32 16.02 56.51
N ARG A 387 9.01 15.91 56.22
CA ARG A 387 7.96 16.58 57.01
C ARG A 387 7.75 15.95 58.39
N GLY A 388 8.16 14.69 58.56
CA GLY A 388 8.12 14.00 59.85
C GLY A 388 9.23 14.41 60.80
N TYR A 389 10.26 15.10 60.29
CA TYR A 389 11.46 15.52 61.04
C TYR A 389 11.71 17.04 60.95
N ASP A 390 10.67 17.83 60.69
CA ASP A 390 10.71 19.30 60.65
C ASP A 390 11.80 19.88 59.72
N PHE A 391 11.97 19.30 58.54
CA PHE A 391 12.91 19.85 57.54
C PHE A 391 12.39 21.21 57.03
N PRO A 392 13.27 22.20 56.79
CA PRO A 392 12.90 23.45 56.16
C PRO A 392 12.24 23.20 54.80
N GLY A 393 11.16 23.92 54.48
CA GLY A 393 10.50 23.79 53.18
C GLY A 393 11.43 24.06 51.99
N SER A 394 12.44 24.91 52.17
CA SER A 394 13.46 25.21 51.14
C SER A 394 14.41 24.04 50.83
N TRP A 395 14.38 22.95 51.60
CA TRP A 395 15.15 21.72 51.34
C TRP A 395 14.32 20.67 50.59
N ILE A 396 13.03 20.91 50.43
CA ILE A 396 12.08 19.97 49.85
C ILE A 396 11.67 20.53 48.50
N ALA A 397 11.92 19.78 47.43
CA ALA A 397 11.46 20.17 46.11
C ALA A 397 9.93 20.05 46.00
N ASP A 398 9.31 20.94 45.25
CA ASP A 398 7.87 20.90 44.99
C ASP A 398 7.54 19.95 43.83
N ASP A 399 8.42 19.89 42.82
CA ASP A 399 8.34 18.98 41.68
C ASP A 399 9.73 18.67 41.08
N VAL A 400 9.75 17.90 40.00
CA VAL A 400 10.97 17.50 39.27
C VAL A 400 11.74 18.70 38.71
N ASP A 401 11.04 19.77 38.31
CA ASP A 401 11.63 20.94 37.67
C ASP A 401 12.34 21.86 38.69
N ASP A 402 11.93 21.80 39.96
CA ASP A 402 12.56 22.51 41.08
C ASP A 402 13.64 21.69 41.82
N THR A 403 13.79 20.41 41.50
CA THR A 403 14.69 19.50 42.23
C THR A 403 16.16 19.67 41.79
N GLU A 404 17.04 20.03 42.73
CA GLU A 404 18.50 20.06 42.50
C GLU A 404 19.17 18.74 42.88
N LEU A 405 18.71 18.12 43.96
CA LEU A 405 19.29 16.91 44.54
C LEU A 405 18.25 15.81 44.70
N VAL A 406 18.68 14.55 44.56
CA VAL A 406 17.92 13.39 45.03
C VAL A 406 18.66 12.73 46.17
N VAL A 407 18.03 12.67 47.34
CA VAL A 407 18.64 12.17 48.58
C VAL A 407 18.01 10.85 49.00
N CYS A 408 18.82 9.80 48.90
CA CYS A 408 18.48 8.43 49.25
C CYS A 408 19.03 8.10 50.64
N VAL A 409 18.15 7.68 51.56
CA VAL A 409 18.49 7.41 52.95
C VAL A 409 18.19 5.97 53.32
N ASP A 410 19.24 5.20 53.65
CA ASP A 410 19.10 3.88 54.27
C ASP A 410 19.16 4.04 55.80
N GLY A 411 18.05 3.76 56.48
CA GLY A 411 17.92 3.86 57.93
C GLY A 411 16.49 4.16 58.36
N PRO A 412 16.22 4.26 59.67
CA PRO A 412 17.15 4.09 60.79
C PRO A 412 17.58 2.62 60.97
N GLU A 413 18.89 2.39 61.14
CA GLU A 413 19.46 1.08 61.52
C GLU A 413 20.26 1.18 62.82
N ARG A 414 20.48 0.05 63.50
CA ARG A 414 21.43 0.02 64.64
C ARG A 414 22.84 0.36 64.18
N GLY A 415 23.41 1.38 64.78
CA GLY A 415 24.73 1.92 64.49
C GLY A 415 25.80 1.45 65.45
N ARG A 416 26.84 2.28 65.60
CA ARG A 416 27.98 1.96 66.47
C ARG A 416 27.55 1.95 67.94
N TYR A 417 28.15 1.05 68.71
CA TYR A 417 28.11 1.10 70.16
C TYR A 417 28.61 2.47 70.65
N GLN A 418 27.86 3.08 71.57
CA GLN A 418 28.23 4.36 72.16
C GLN A 418 28.79 4.17 73.57
N ASP A 419 27.98 3.62 74.48
CA ASP A 419 28.38 3.40 75.87
C ASP A 419 27.53 2.33 76.58
N THR A 420 27.93 1.93 77.79
CA THR A 420 27.19 1.04 78.67
C THR A 420 26.87 1.79 79.94
N CYS A 421 25.58 1.93 80.24
CA CYS A 421 25.12 2.66 81.42
C CYS A 421 24.32 1.79 82.37
N PHE A 422 24.34 2.21 83.62
CA PHE A 422 23.85 1.44 84.75
C PHE A 422 22.62 2.13 85.31
N TYR A 423 21.49 1.41 85.30
CA TYR A 423 20.20 1.92 85.75
C TYR A 423 19.72 1.17 86.97
N GLU A 424 19.24 1.89 87.97
CA GLU A 424 18.59 1.34 89.15
C GLU A 424 17.08 1.60 89.04
N ALA A 425 16.28 0.54 89.06
CA ALA A 425 14.83 0.65 89.02
C ALA A 425 14.27 0.63 90.44
N GLU A 426 13.52 1.68 90.82
CA GLU A 426 13.00 1.91 92.19
C GLU A 426 12.16 0.74 92.75
N LEU A 427 11.54 -0.07 91.87
CA LEU A 427 10.62 -1.16 92.23
C LEU A 427 11.10 -2.56 91.84
N SER A 428 12.33 -2.69 91.32
CA SER A 428 12.86 -3.98 90.82
C SER A 428 13.70 -4.70 91.88
N PRO A 429 13.49 -6.02 92.12
CA PRO A 429 14.30 -6.80 93.06
C PRO A 429 15.73 -7.10 92.57
N VAL A 430 16.11 -6.65 91.36
CA VAL A 430 17.34 -7.06 90.65
C VAL A 430 18.49 -6.05 90.77
N GLY A 431 18.29 -4.92 91.45
CA GLY A 431 19.36 -3.92 91.66
C GLY A 431 19.77 -3.22 90.36
N VAL A 432 21.04 -2.80 90.28
CA VAL A 432 21.61 -2.06 89.14
C VAL A 432 21.72 -2.96 87.90
N THR A 433 21.12 -2.55 86.79
CA THR A 433 21.18 -3.26 85.50
C THR A 433 22.03 -2.47 84.49
N SER A 434 22.94 -3.15 83.78
CA SER A 434 23.72 -2.56 82.69
C SER A 434 22.97 -2.63 81.36
N VAL A 435 22.90 -1.51 80.64
CA VAL A 435 22.27 -1.38 79.34
C VAL A 435 23.29 -0.81 78.36
N LYS A 436 23.48 -1.48 77.21
CA LYS A 436 24.34 -0.98 76.13
C LYS A 436 23.52 -0.10 75.19
N PHE A 437 24.05 1.07 74.87
CA PHE A 437 23.46 2.02 73.94
C PHE A 437 24.19 1.97 72.60
N TYR A 438 23.40 1.92 71.53
CA TYR A 438 23.88 1.98 70.16
C TYR A 438 23.30 3.22 69.47
N ALA A 439 24.14 3.93 68.71
CA ALA A 439 23.68 5.05 67.92
C ALA A 439 22.70 4.60 66.85
N THR A 440 21.82 5.47 66.39
CA THR A 440 21.05 5.25 65.17
C THR A 440 21.88 5.62 63.95
N LYS A 441 21.99 4.70 62.98
CA LYS A 441 22.77 4.85 61.75
C LYS A 441 21.87 5.22 60.59
N PHE A 442 22.30 6.23 59.84
CA PHE A 442 21.75 6.60 58.54
C PHE A 442 22.86 6.56 57.49
N THR A 443 22.63 5.89 56.36
CA THR A 443 23.51 5.98 55.19
C THR A 443 22.84 6.86 54.17
N VAL A 444 23.49 7.97 53.83
CA VAL A 444 22.98 8.97 52.90
C VAL A 444 23.76 8.88 51.60
N THR A 445 23.04 8.80 50.49
CA THR A 445 23.58 8.98 49.15
C THR A 445 22.81 10.10 48.46
N ALA A 446 23.51 11.08 47.89
CA ALA A 446 22.91 12.19 47.16
C ALA A 446 23.41 12.24 45.72
N TYR A 447 22.49 12.49 44.79
CA TYR A 447 22.74 12.64 43.37
C TYR A 447 22.34 14.05 42.92
N GLU A 448 23.13 14.68 42.04
CA GLU A 448 22.68 15.89 41.33
C GLU A 448 21.69 15.46 40.24
N LEU A 449 20.45 15.97 40.31
CA LEU A 449 19.42 15.53 39.37
C LEU A 449 19.77 15.88 37.92
N LYS A 450 20.39 17.05 37.72
CA LYS A 450 20.77 17.56 36.39
C LYS A 450 21.66 16.60 35.59
N THR A 451 22.56 15.90 36.28
CA THR A 451 23.58 15.04 35.66
C THR A 451 23.37 13.56 35.98
N GLY A 452 22.54 13.25 36.97
CA GLY A 452 22.40 11.91 37.54
C GLY A 452 23.64 11.44 38.30
N GLU A 453 24.66 12.31 38.47
CA GLU A 453 25.91 11.94 39.10
C GLU A 453 25.82 11.97 40.62
N ARG A 454 26.47 11.01 41.29
CA ARG A 454 26.54 10.97 42.74
C ARG A 454 27.48 12.05 43.28
N VAL A 455 26.92 13.03 43.97
CA VAL A 455 27.67 14.15 44.56
C VAL A 455 28.11 13.88 46.00
N ALA A 456 27.40 13.01 46.73
CA ALA A 456 27.79 12.65 48.10
C ALA A 456 27.40 11.22 48.48
N ARG A 457 28.21 10.61 49.35
CA ARG A 457 27.86 9.39 50.09
C ARG A 457 28.53 9.40 51.45
N TYR A 458 27.76 9.24 52.51
CA TYR A 458 28.28 9.21 53.88
C TYR A 458 27.36 8.45 54.83
N THR A 459 27.89 8.14 56.01
CA THR A 459 27.12 7.50 57.08
C THR A 459 27.18 8.42 58.30
N ALA A 460 26.01 8.70 58.87
CA ALA A 460 25.87 9.44 60.12
C ALA A 460 25.39 8.50 61.23
N HIS A 461 25.85 8.78 62.44
CA HIS A 461 25.45 8.06 63.65
C HIS A 461 25.02 9.09 64.68
N ILE A 462 23.73 9.09 65.00
CA ILE A 462 23.10 10.05 65.91
C ILE A 462 22.47 9.35 67.10
N GLY A 463 22.15 10.12 68.13
CA GLY A 463 21.50 9.65 69.35
C GLY A 463 22.35 9.87 70.59
N ASP A 464 21.68 10.06 71.72
CA ASP A 464 22.32 10.39 72.98
C ASP A 464 22.74 9.13 73.75
N PRO A 465 24.03 8.98 74.11
CA PRO A 465 24.43 7.90 74.99
C PRO A 465 23.91 8.15 76.40
N CYS A 466 23.25 7.13 76.98
CA CYS A 466 22.92 7.08 78.39
C CYS A 466 21.99 8.21 78.88
N PRO A 467 20.72 8.22 78.47
CA PRO A 467 19.74 9.15 79.00
C PRO A 467 19.62 9.00 80.52
N MET A 468 19.36 10.10 81.23
CA MET A 468 19.20 10.07 82.69
C MET A 468 18.04 9.18 83.14
N ILE A 469 16.99 9.05 82.31
CA ILE A 469 15.82 8.21 82.55
C ILE A 469 15.66 7.29 81.34
N LEU A 470 15.61 5.98 81.59
CA LEU A 470 15.35 4.98 80.55
C LEU A 470 13.87 4.59 80.57
N TYR A 471 13.14 4.94 79.52
CA TYR A 471 11.78 4.48 79.30
C TYR A 471 11.81 3.16 78.53
N TYR A 472 11.09 2.14 79.00
CA TYR A 472 10.95 0.86 78.31
C TYR A 472 9.59 0.24 78.61
N GLU A 473 9.04 -0.48 77.63
CA GLU A 473 7.77 -1.19 77.81
C GLU A 473 8.00 -2.53 78.52
N SER A 474 7.09 -2.88 79.44
CA SER A 474 7.08 -4.17 80.12
C SER A 474 5.67 -4.77 80.09
N PHE A 475 5.55 -5.99 79.55
CA PHE A 475 4.28 -6.72 79.43
C PHE A 475 3.72 -7.22 80.77
N THR A 476 4.50 -7.22 81.85
CA THR A 476 4.14 -7.83 83.14
C THR A 476 4.05 -6.83 84.29
N GLY A 477 4.35 -5.54 84.06
CA GLY A 477 4.42 -4.51 85.10
C GLY A 477 5.62 -4.64 86.06
N ILE A 478 6.40 -5.72 85.95
CA ILE A 478 7.69 -5.93 86.62
C ILE A 478 8.73 -5.93 85.50
N GLY A 479 9.25 -4.75 85.17
CA GLY A 479 10.14 -4.58 84.03
C GLY A 479 11.61 -4.78 84.38
N HIS A 480 12.31 -5.64 83.65
CA HIS A 480 13.78 -5.56 83.53
C HIS A 480 14.09 -4.71 82.30
N PRO A 481 14.95 -3.67 82.41
CA PRO A 481 15.34 -2.94 81.23
C PRO A 481 16.06 -3.89 80.25
N PRO A 482 15.86 -3.72 78.94
CA PRO A 482 16.56 -4.53 77.94
C PRO A 482 18.08 -4.38 78.07
N SER A 483 18.83 -5.42 77.72
CA SER A 483 20.30 -5.41 77.81
C SER A 483 20.95 -4.49 76.77
N GLU A 484 20.24 -4.18 75.70
CA GLU A 484 20.68 -3.34 74.59
C GLU A 484 19.51 -2.48 74.11
N VAL A 485 19.78 -1.20 73.85
CA VAL A 485 18.82 -0.24 73.30
C VAL A 485 19.49 0.60 72.22
N ASP A 486 18.69 1.04 71.26
CA ASP A 486 19.09 2.08 70.32
C ASP A 486 18.81 3.44 70.98
N SER A 487 19.74 4.37 70.86
CA SER A 487 19.64 5.68 71.50
C SER A 487 18.56 6.55 70.85
N ASP A 488 17.79 7.23 71.70
CA ASP A 488 16.85 8.25 71.26
C ASP A 488 17.58 9.41 70.58
N TYR A 489 16.90 10.04 69.61
CA TYR A 489 17.38 11.20 68.86
C TYR A 489 16.24 12.18 68.63
N SER A 490 16.57 13.46 68.46
CA SER A 490 15.62 14.51 68.13
C SER A 490 15.51 14.75 66.61
N ASP A 491 14.44 15.41 66.18
CA ASP A 491 14.28 15.85 64.79
C ASP A 491 15.43 16.77 64.34
N ALA A 492 15.97 17.58 65.27
CA ALA A 492 17.13 18.41 65.02
C ALA A 492 18.40 17.58 64.77
N ASP A 493 18.58 16.44 65.46
CA ASP A 493 19.71 15.53 65.23
C ASP A 493 19.61 14.87 63.85
N VAL A 494 18.40 14.49 63.42
CA VAL A 494 18.15 13.94 62.08
C VAL A 494 18.42 14.99 61.02
N ARG A 495 17.89 16.22 61.17
CA ARG A 495 18.13 17.32 60.23
C ARG A 495 19.62 17.66 60.10
N GLY A 496 20.35 17.68 61.22
CA GLY A 496 21.79 17.95 61.23
C GLY A 496 22.64 16.92 60.46
N VAL A 497 22.10 15.75 60.15
CA VAL A 497 22.75 14.79 59.23
C VAL A 497 22.90 15.38 57.82
N PHE A 498 22.01 16.28 57.41
CA PHE A 498 21.89 16.76 56.04
C PHE A 498 22.41 18.19 55.82
N ASP A 499 22.78 18.93 56.86
CA ASP A 499 23.32 20.31 56.77
C ASP A 499 24.41 20.43 55.69
N ARG A 500 25.32 19.46 55.63
CA ARG A 500 26.43 19.42 54.65
C ARG A 500 26.03 19.31 53.17
N LEU A 501 24.77 19.01 52.88
CA LEU A 501 24.22 18.98 51.52
C LEU A 501 23.45 20.26 51.20
N MET A 502 23.08 21.02 52.23
CA MET A 502 22.09 22.09 52.19
C MET A 502 22.70 23.47 52.48
N ASP A 503 23.94 23.50 52.96
CA ASP A 503 24.82 24.67 53.11
C ASP A 503 25.84 24.71 51.96
#